data_AF-A0A8C3BXG4-F1
#
_entry.id   AF-A0A8C3BXG4-F1
#
_cell.length_a   1.000
_cell.length_b   1.000
_cell.length_c   1.000
_cell.angle_alpha   90.00
_cell.angle_beta   90.00
_cell.angle_gamma   90.00
#
_symmetry.space_group_name_H-M   'P 1'
#
loop_
_entity.id
_entity.type
_entity.pdbx_description
1 polymer ?
#
loop_
_entity_poly.entity_id
_entity_poly.type
_entity_poly.pdbx_seq_one_letter_code
_entity_poly.pdbx_strand_id
1 'polypeptide(L)'
;MFLKFLFQLNQISLLRSPQDGLIVENMHDRPYTVCPGPEVTAVMTAISAAVRRSCPHLALGVQVLSAANQQAIAVALAAGLDFIRAEGYVFSHVADEGIINACAGNLLRYRKQVGAENIQIFADIKKKHSAHTLTADVGVAETAAAAELFLADGLVLTGKATGLPTDPGELKEVQHAVKIPVLIGSGVTMENVKNYVDANALIIGCASVCEVRNFLVIQNVI
;
A
#
# COMPACT_ATOMS: atom_id res chain seq x y z
N MET A 1 -1.31 -29.84 -5.98
CA MET A 1 -0.88 -28.44 -5.79
C MET A 1 -1.60 -27.93 -4.55
N PHE A 2 -0.97 -27.98 -3.37
CA PHE A 2 -1.57 -27.45 -2.14
C PHE A 2 -1.31 -25.94 -2.13
N LEU A 3 -2.32 -25.13 -2.48
CA LEU A 3 -2.22 -23.68 -2.39
C LEU A 3 -2.23 -23.30 -0.91
N LYS A 4 -1.04 -23.18 -0.32
CA LYS A 4 -0.87 -22.44 0.94
C LYS A 4 -0.88 -20.95 0.58
N PHE A 5 -2.07 -20.40 0.33
CA PHE A 5 -2.23 -18.95 0.27
C PHE A 5 -2.05 -18.39 1.68
N LEU A 6 -0.81 -18.02 1.98
CA LEU A 6 -0.48 -17.29 3.19
C LEU A 6 -0.65 -15.81 2.84
N PHE A 7 -1.62 -15.16 3.47
CA PHE A 7 -1.85 -13.72 3.37
C PHE A 7 -1.37 -13.04 4.65
N GLN A 8 -1.08 -11.75 4.54
CA GLN A 8 -0.77 -10.89 5.66
C GLN A 8 -1.85 -9.81 5.78
N LEU A 9 -2.24 -9.51 7.02
CA LEU A 9 -3.01 -8.31 7.34
C LEU A 9 -2.04 -7.24 7.82
N ASN A 10 -1.99 -6.13 7.09
CA ASN A 10 -1.27 -4.94 7.54
C ASN A 10 -2.28 -3.97 8.15
N GLN A 11 -1.95 -3.41 9.31
CA GLN A 11 -2.78 -2.39 9.94
C GLN A 11 -2.43 -1.02 9.38
N ILE A 12 -3.45 -0.21 9.14
CA ILE A 12 -3.30 1.22 8.91
C ILE A 12 -3.82 1.92 10.16
N SER A 13 -3.02 2.82 10.72
CA SER A 13 -3.48 3.70 11.77
C SER A 13 -3.35 5.15 11.33
N LEU A 14 -4.46 5.89 11.37
CA LEU A 14 -4.47 7.32 11.09
C LEU A 14 -3.98 8.05 12.33
N LEU A 15 -2.90 8.83 12.19
CA LEU A 15 -2.31 9.55 13.34
C LEU A 15 -3.17 10.71 13.84
N ARG A 16 -4.17 11.12 13.05
CA ARG A 16 -5.03 12.28 13.32
C ARG A 16 -6.52 11.92 13.41
N SER A 17 -6.89 10.63 13.41
CA SER A 17 -8.28 10.17 13.50
C SER A 17 -8.34 8.78 14.14
N PRO A 18 -9.33 8.46 14.99
CA PRO A 18 -9.51 7.14 15.60
C PRO A 18 -9.96 6.04 14.62
N GLN A 19 -9.81 6.25 13.31
CA GLN A 19 -10.20 5.30 12.27
C GLN A 19 -8.97 4.49 11.86
N ASP A 20 -8.91 3.25 12.34
CA ASP A 20 -7.96 2.25 11.86
C ASP A 20 -8.48 1.57 10.58
N GLY A 21 -7.55 0.97 9.84
CA GLY A 21 -7.85 0.21 8.64
C GLY A 21 -7.01 -1.05 8.52
N LEU A 22 -7.38 -1.91 7.59
CA LEU A 22 -6.65 -3.14 7.28
C LEU A 22 -6.36 -3.24 5.79
N ILE A 23 -5.17 -3.70 5.43
CA ILE A 23 -4.80 -4.11 4.07
C ILE A 23 -4.63 -5.62 4.05
N VAL A 24 -5.35 -6.30 3.16
CA VAL A 24 -5.11 -7.70 2.82
C VAL A 24 -4.01 -7.78 1.76
N GLU A 25 -2.94 -8.52 2.01
CA GLU A 25 -1.76 -8.60 1.13
C GLU A 25 -1.32 -10.07 0.94
N ASN A 26 -0.89 -10.46 -0.26
CA ASN A 26 -0.36 -11.81 -0.55
C ASN A 26 1.17 -11.95 -0.34
N MET A 27 1.73 -11.37 0.73
CA MET A 27 3.19 -11.31 1.01
C MET A 27 3.90 -12.68 1.16
N HIS A 28 3.16 -13.77 1.30
CA HIS A 28 3.75 -15.11 1.40
C HIS A 28 3.44 -16.00 0.20
N ASP A 29 2.86 -15.43 -0.87
CA ASP A 29 2.64 -16.07 -2.16
C ASP A 29 3.92 -16.04 -3.01
N ARG A 30 4.99 -16.61 -2.45
CA ARG A 30 6.34 -16.57 -3.03
C ARG A 30 6.62 -17.83 -3.86
N PRO A 31 7.37 -17.72 -4.97
CA PRO A 31 7.91 -16.50 -5.56
C PRO A 31 6.82 -15.65 -6.23
N TYR A 32 6.96 -14.33 -6.16
CA TYR A 32 6.02 -13.42 -6.82
C TYR A 32 6.21 -13.42 -8.33
N THR A 33 5.13 -13.14 -9.08
CA THR A 33 5.17 -13.07 -10.54
C THR A 33 4.44 -11.84 -11.03
N VAL A 34 5.00 -11.21 -12.06
CA VAL A 34 4.24 -10.25 -12.87
C VAL A 34 3.12 -11.02 -13.57
N CYS A 35 1.92 -10.45 -13.60
CA CYS A 35 0.71 -11.09 -14.16
C CYS A 35 0.35 -12.42 -13.48
N PRO A 36 -0.05 -12.41 -12.19
CA PRO A 36 -0.50 -13.62 -11.51
C PRO A 36 -1.71 -14.25 -12.20
N GLY A 37 -1.87 -15.57 -12.04
CA GLY A 37 -2.99 -16.30 -12.58
C GLY A 37 -4.34 -15.92 -11.92
N PRO A 38 -5.47 -16.32 -12.54
CA PRO A 38 -6.80 -15.99 -12.04
C PRO A 38 -7.06 -16.51 -10.62
N GLU A 39 -6.37 -17.56 -10.19
CA GLU A 39 -6.45 -18.12 -8.84
C GLU A 39 -6.09 -17.12 -7.75
N VAL A 40 -5.12 -16.22 -8.00
CA VAL A 40 -4.74 -15.18 -7.05
C VAL A 40 -5.88 -14.18 -6.87
N THR A 41 -6.47 -13.72 -7.98
CA THR A 41 -7.62 -12.80 -7.93
C THR A 41 -8.80 -13.46 -7.21
N ALA A 42 -9.12 -14.71 -7.55
CA ALA A 42 -10.23 -15.44 -6.94
C ALA A 42 -10.06 -15.62 -5.42
N VAL A 43 -8.87 -16.03 -4.97
CA VAL A 43 -8.62 -16.23 -3.54
C VAL A 43 -8.53 -14.92 -2.78
N MET A 44 -7.86 -13.90 -3.33
CA MET A 44 -7.82 -12.59 -2.71
C MET A 44 -9.23 -12.00 -2.57
N THR A 45 -10.11 -12.16 -3.57
CA THR A 45 -11.53 -11.78 -3.44
C THR A 45 -12.24 -12.53 -2.31
N ALA A 46 -12.07 -13.85 -2.22
CA ALA A 46 -12.73 -14.64 -1.17
C ALA A 46 -12.27 -14.23 0.25
N ILE A 47 -10.97 -14.03 0.44
CA ILE A 47 -10.39 -13.59 1.71
C ILE A 47 -10.84 -12.16 2.04
N SER A 48 -10.70 -11.23 1.10
CA SER A 48 -11.10 -9.83 1.30
C SER A 48 -12.59 -9.69 1.61
N ALA A 49 -13.46 -10.47 0.97
CA ALA A 49 -14.89 -10.46 1.27
C ALA A 49 -15.19 -11.02 2.67
N ALA A 50 -14.43 -12.02 3.14
CA ALA A 50 -14.53 -12.51 4.51
C ALA A 50 -14.09 -11.44 5.52
N VAL A 51 -12.96 -10.77 5.27
CA VAL A 51 -12.46 -9.66 6.11
C VAL A 51 -13.48 -8.52 6.17
N ARG A 52 -14.09 -8.12 5.04
CA ARG A 52 -15.16 -7.10 5.02
C ARG A 52 -16.35 -7.47 5.91
N ARG A 53 -16.79 -8.73 5.88
CA ARG A 53 -17.89 -9.18 6.75
C ARG A 53 -17.50 -9.15 8.24
N SER A 54 -16.26 -9.48 8.57
CA SER A 54 -15.76 -9.45 9.95
C SER A 54 -15.48 -8.03 10.46
N CYS A 55 -15.16 -7.09 9.57
CA CYS A 55 -14.75 -5.72 9.90
C CYS A 55 -15.54 -4.68 9.09
N PRO A 56 -16.89 -4.60 9.24
CA PRO A 56 -17.74 -3.78 8.36
C PRO A 56 -17.51 -2.27 8.52
N HIS A 57 -16.96 -1.83 9.64
CA HIS A 57 -16.77 -0.41 9.97
C HIS A 57 -15.34 0.10 9.74
N LEU A 58 -14.39 -0.79 9.45
CA LEU A 58 -13.00 -0.39 9.19
C LEU A 58 -12.83 0.02 7.73
N ALA A 59 -11.90 0.93 7.48
CA ALA A 59 -11.39 1.16 6.13
C ALA A 59 -10.59 -0.06 5.70
N LEU A 60 -10.98 -0.69 4.59
CA LEU A 60 -10.34 -1.91 4.12
C LEU A 60 -9.74 -1.69 2.73
N GLY A 61 -8.53 -2.20 2.55
CA GLY A 61 -7.88 -2.23 1.26
C GLY A 61 -7.23 -3.56 0.94
N VAL A 62 -6.71 -3.63 -0.27
CA VAL A 62 -5.99 -4.81 -0.76
C VAL A 62 -4.74 -4.40 -1.52
N GLN A 63 -3.72 -5.23 -1.40
CA GLN A 63 -2.53 -5.19 -2.23
C GLN A 63 -2.31 -6.58 -2.83
N VAL A 64 -2.26 -6.65 -4.16
CA VAL A 64 -1.83 -7.86 -4.86
C VAL A 64 -0.43 -7.57 -5.40
N LEU A 65 0.56 -8.25 -4.83
CA LEU A 65 1.97 -7.98 -5.06
C LEU A 65 2.39 -8.17 -6.52
N SER A 66 3.56 -7.63 -6.84
CA SER A 66 4.14 -7.61 -8.19
C SER A 66 3.32 -6.82 -9.20
N ALA A 67 2.87 -5.64 -8.75
CA ALA A 67 2.16 -4.66 -9.55
C ALA A 67 0.90 -5.21 -10.24
N ALA A 68 0.25 -6.21 -9.64
CA ALA A 68 -1.04 -6.75 -10.06
C ALA A 68 -2.21 -5.81 -9.70
N ASN A 69 -2.06 -4.53 -10.03
CA ASN A 69 -2.94 -3.45 -9.59
C ASN A 69 -4.35 -3.55 -10.23
N GLN A 70 -4.45 -4.07 -11.46
CA GLN A 70 -5.75 -4.30 -12.09
C GLN A 70 -6.53 -5.41 -11.35
N GLN A 71 -5.84 -6.48 -10.95
CA GLN A 71 -6.41 -7.53 -10.10
C GLN A 71 -6.83 -6.96 -8.75
N ALA A 72 -6.00 -6.10 -8.14
CA ALA A 72 -6.35 -5.42 -6.89
C ALA A 72 -7.65 -4.59 -7.01
N ILE A 73 -7.85 -3.82 -8.10
CA ILE A 73 -9.11 -3.10 -8.35
C ILE A 73 -10.29 -4.08 -8.45
N ALA A 74 -10.15 -5.18 -9.18
CA ALA A 74 -11.20 -6.18 -9.33
C ALA A 74 -11.57 -6.82 -7.98
N VAL A 75 -10.56 -7.19 -7.18
CA VAL A 75 -10.72 -7.73 -5.83
C VAL A 75 -11.45 -6.74 -4.93
N ALA A 76 -10.98 -5.48 -4.91
CA ALA A 76 -11.56 -4.44 -4.09
C ALA A 76 -13.03 -4.20 -4.44
N LEU A 77 -13.38 -4.14 -5.73
CA LEU A 77 -14.75 -3.95 -6.19
C LEU A 77 -15.65 -5.11 -5.75
N ALA A 78 -15.22 -6.35 -6.03
CA ALA A 78 -16.02 -7.54 -5.74
C ALA A 78 -16.20 -7.80 -4.24
N ALA A 79 -15.21 -7.44 -3.42
CA ALA A 79 -15.25 -7.62 -1.98
C ALA A 79 -15.81 -6.40 -1.21
N GLY A 80 -16.12 -5.29 -1.89
CA GLY A 80 -16.61 -4.06 -1.27
C GLY A 80 -15.55 -3.37 -0.39
N LEU A 81 -14.30 -3.32 -0.86
CA LEU A 81 -13.21 -2.60 -0.19
C LEU A 81 -13.18 -1.13 -0.63
N ASP A 82 -12.44 -0.32 0.13
CA ASP A 82 -12.43 1.14 -0.01
C ASP A 82 -11.26 1.65 -0.86
N PHE A 83 -10.15 0.91 -0.89
CA PHE A 83 -8.94 1.32 -1.60
C PHE A 83 -8.03 0.15 -2.01
N ILE A 84 -7.08 0.44 -2.88
CA ILE A 84 -5.93 -0.43 -3.16
C ILE A 84 -4.63 0.28 -2.82
N ARG A 85 -3.60 -0.50 -2.49
CA ARG A 85 -2.21 -0.04 -2.50
C ARG A 85 -1.55 -0.52 -3.78
N ALA A 86 -1.08 0.41 -4.60
CA ALA A 86 -0.60 0.15 -5.94
C ALA A 86 0.92 0.29 -6.06
N GLU A 87 1.56 -0.69 -6.69
CA GLU A 87 3.00 -0.70 -6.94
C GLU A 87 3.31 -0.34 -8.39
N GLY A 88 4.40 0.40 -8.65
CA GLY A 88 4.73 0.78 -10.04
C GLY A 88 3.64 1.62 -10.71
N TYR A 89 3.02 2.52 -9.94
CA TYR A 89 1.98 3.39 -10.47
C TYR A 89 2.54 4.37 -11.50
N VAL A 90 3.64 5.05 -11.16
CA VAL A 90 4.43 5.92 -12.04
C VAL A 90 5.88 5.46 -12.07
N PHE A 91 6.53 5.71 -13.22
CA PHE A 91 7.90 5.31 -13.55
C PHE A 91 8.19 3.80 -13.50
N SER A 92 8.98 3.33 -14.46
CA SER A 92 9.45 1.94 -14.44
C SER A 92 10.62 1.76 -13.47
N HIS A 93 10.69 0.59 -12.84
CA HIS A 93 11.79 0.20 -11.95
C HIS A 93 12.03 -1.30 -12.04
N VAL A 94 13.17 -1.76 -11.53
CA VAL A 94 13.51 -3.19 -11.49
C VAL A 94 13.24 -3.72 -10.10
N ALA A 95 12.31 -4.65 -9.93
CA ALA A 95 12.02 -5.35 -8.69
C ALA A 95 12.60 -6.79 -8.72
N ASP A 96 12.39 -7.55 -7.65
CA ASP A 96 12.89 -8.93 -7.52
C ASP A 96 12.34 -9.86 -8.64
N GLU A 97 11.12 -9.56 -9.10
CA GLU A 97 10.39 -10.24 -10.18
C GLU A 97 10.70 -9.70 -11.59
N GLY A 98 11.59 -8.70 -11.72
CA GLY A 98 11.99 -8.09 -12.99
C GLY A 98 11.51 -6.66 -13.19
N ILE A 99 11.42 -6.22 -14.45
CA ILE A 99 11.02 -4.84 -14.78
C ILE A 99 9.53 -4.66 -14.54
N ILE A 100 9.19 -3.74 -13.66
CA ILE A 100 7.82 -3.26 -13.43
C ILE A 100 7.64 -1.96 -14.21
N ASN A 101 6.66 -1.93 -15.12
CA ASN A 101 6.33 -0.75 -15.90
C ASN A 101 5.20 0.06 -15.27
N ALA A 102 5.30 1.38 -15.40
CA ALA A 102 4.27 2.32 -14.93
C ALA A 102 2.88 1.95 -15.45
N CYS A 103 1.87 1.91 -14.57
CA CYS A 103 0.53 1.44 -14.93
C CYS A 103 -0.59 2.49 -14.85
N ALA A 104 -0.35 3.69 -14.31
CA ALA A 104 -1.39 4.67 -13.95
C ALA A 104 -2.48 4.86 -15.03
N GLY A 105 -2.08 5.14 -16.27
CA GLY A 105 -3.03 5.38 -17.37
C GLY A 105 -3.94 4.17 -17.65
N ASN A 106 -3.38 2.96 -17.72
CA ASN A 106 -4.15 1.74 -17.97
C ASN A 106 -5.01 1.35 -16.77
N LEU A 107 -4.49 1.57 -15.56
CA LEU A 107 -5.19 1.28 -14.31
C LEU A 107 -6.43 2.17 -14.14
N LEU A 108 -6.32 3.47 -14.37
CA LEU A 108 -7.44 4.40 -14.23
C LEU A 108 -8.54 4.16 -15.29
N ARG A 109 -8.15 3.83 -16.53
CA ARG A 109 -9.11 3.42 -17.57
C ARG A 109 -9.85 2.14 -17.17
N TYR A 110 -9.12 1.16 -16.65
CA TYR A 110 -9.71 -0.07 -16.15
C TYR A 110 -10.66 0.19 -14.96
N ARG A 111 -10.23 0.99 -13.97
CA ARG A 111 -11.05 1.41 -12.82
C ARG A 111 -12.38 1.98 -13.27
N LYS A 112 -12.36 2.89 -14.25
CA LYS A 112 -13.58 3.46 -14.85
C LYS A 112 -14.41 2.42 -15.61
N GLN A 113 -13.76 1.59 -16.42
CA GLN A 113 -14.43 0.57 -17.24
C GLN A 113 -15.26 -0.41 -16.40
N VAL A 114 -14.78 -0.79 -15.21
CA VAL A 114 -15.48 -1.72 -14.31
C VAL A 114 -16.37 -1.03 -13.28
N GLY A 115 -16.52 0.30 -13.35
CA GLY A 115 -17.35 1.08 -12.41
C GLY A 115 -16.79 1.18 -10.99
N ALA A 116 -15.47 1.07 -10.83
CA ALA A 116 -14.77 1.09 -9.54
C ALA A 116 -14.21 2.49 -9.18
N GLU A 117 -14.79 3.58 -9.69
CA GLU A 117 -14.29 4.94 -9.47
C GLU A 117 -14.34 5.37 -7.98
N ASN A 118 -15.13 4.67 -7.16
CA ASN A 118 -15.19 4.83 -5.71
C ASN A 118 -14.00 4.19 -4.96
N ILE A 119 -13.17 3.39 -5.64
CA ILE A 119 -12.02 2.72 -5.03
C ILE A 119 -10.78 3.61 -5.16
N GLN A 120 -10.26 4.06 -4.01
CA GLN A 120 -9.09 4.92 -3.95
C GLN A 120 -7.81 4.15 -4.29
N ILE A 121 -6.84 4.84 -4.89
CA ILE A 121 -5.53 4.28 -5.25
C ILE A 121 -4.44 5.01 -4.45
N PHE A 122 -3.84 4.30 -3.49
CA PHE A 122 -2.66 4.74 -2.76
C PHE A 122 -1.40 4.20 -3.44
N ALA A 123 -0.62 5.06 -4.07
CA ALA A 123 0.53 4.66 -4.88
C ALA A 123 1.84 4.63 -4.08
N ASP A 124 2.56 3.50 -4.16
CA ASP A 124 3.93 3.41 -3.66
C ASP A 124 4.87 4.29 -4.50
N ILE A 125 5.70 5.09 -3.83
CA ILE A 125 6.77 5.88 -4.46
C ILE A 125 8.14 5.40 -3.98
N LYS A 126 9.10 5.29 -4.92
CA LYS A 126 10.49 4.82 -4.69
C LYS A 126 10.57 3.60 -3.76
N LYS A 127 9.81 2.54 -4.11
CA LYS A 127 9.66 1.31 -3.32
C LYS A 127 11.00 0.67 -2.89
N LYS A 128 11.04 0.17 -1.65
CA LYS A 128 12.18 -0.46 -0.96
C LYS A 128 12.77 -1.76 -1.54
N HIS A 129 12.02 -2.47 -2.38
CA HIS A 129 12.43 -3.74 -3.00
C HIS A 129 12.63 -3.55 -4.51
N SER A 130 13.14 -2.39 -4.89
CA SER A 130 13.26 -2.02 -6.29
C SER A 130 14.48 -1.15 -6.51
N ALA A 131 15.20 -1.42 -7.59
CA ALA A 131 16.25 -0.57 -8.11
C ALA A 131 15.64 0.48 -9.05
N HIS A 132 15.97 1.75 -8.77
CA HIS A 132 15.45 2.91 -9.49
C HIS A 132 16.50 3.52 -10.43
N THR A 133 17.47 2.74 -10.91
CA THR A 133 18.58 3.24 -11.75
C THR A 133 18.09 3.86 -13.07
N LEU A 134 17.01 3.35 -13.64
CA LEU A 134 16.38 3.89 -14.85
C LEU A 134 15.82 5.31 -14.65
N THR A 135 15.55 5.69 -13.41
CA THR A 135 14.99 6.98 -12.99
C THR A 135 15.81 7.60 -11.87
N ALA A 136 17.14 7.38 -11.92
CA ALA A 136 18.07 7.88 -10.92
C ALA A 136 18.17 9.41 -10.91
N ASP A 137 17.81 10.03 -12.03
CA ASP A 137 17.69 11.48 -12.22
C ASP A 137 16.40 12.06 -11.63
N VAL A 138 15.41 11.23 -11.28
CA VAL A 138 14.12 11.66 -10.72
C VAL A 138 14.14 11.47 -9.20
N GLY A 139 14.02 12.57 -8.47
CA GLY A 139 13.96 12.59 -7.00
C GLY A 139 12.63 12.05 -6.44
N VAL A 140 12.56 11.89 -5.11
CA VAL A 140 11.33 11.41 -4.43
C VAL A 140 10.19 12.43 -4.54
N ALA A 141 10.48 13.72 -4.40
CA ALA A 141 9.52 14.81 -4.54
C ALA A 141 8.94 14.89 -5.97
N GLU A 142 9.80 14.75 -6.99
CA GLU A 142 9.38 14.73 -8.40
C GLU A 142 8.56 13.47 -8.72
N THR A 143 8.94 12.33 -8.15
CA THR A 143 8.15 11.08 -8.24
C THR A 143 6.76 11.25 -7.63
N ALA A 144 6.67 11.91 -6.47
CA ALA A 144 5.40 12.22 -5.81
C ALA A 144 4.53 13.18 -6.64
N ALA A 145 5.10 14.28 -7.13
CA ALA A 145 4.39 15.23 -7.99
C ALA A 145 3.88 14.55 -9.29
N ALA A 146 4.66 13.65 -9.88
CA ALA A 146 4.22 12.86 -11.02
C ALA A 146 3.05 11.92 -10.67
N ALA A 147 3.09 11.26 -9.51
CA ALA A 147 1.99 10.40 -9.06
C ALA A 147 0.69 11.19 -8.83
N GLU A 148 0.76 12.39 -8.23
CA GLU A 148 -0.39 13.30 -8.09
C GLU A 148 -0.89 13.79 -9.46
N LEU A 149 0.01 14.18 -10.37
CA LEU A 149 -0.34 14.58 -11.74
C LEU A 149 -1.05 13.44 -12.49
N PHE A 150 -0.67 12.19 -12.22
CA PHE A 150 -1.30 10.98 -12.75
C PHE A 150 -2.48 10.50 -11.88
N LEU A 151 -3.06 11.38 -11.08
CA LEU A 151 -4.33 11.19 -10.36
C LEU A 151 -4.33 10.04 -9.34
N ALA A 152 -3.20 9.83 -8.65
CA ALA A 152 -3.21 9.02 -7.43
C ALA A 152 -4.06 9.70 -6.35
N ASP A 153 -4.81 8.92 -5.57
CA ASP A 153 -5.65 9.44 -4.48
C ASP A 153 -4.83 9.69 -3.20
N GLY A 154 -3.70 9.01 -3.06
CA GLY A 154 -2.71 9.22 -2.00
C GLY A 154 -1.38 8.53 -2.31
N LEU A 155 -0.36 8.82 -1.51
CA LEU A 155 0.98 8.29 -1.68
C LEU A 155 1.39 7.44 -0.48
N VAL A 156 2.17 6.41 -0.75
CA VAL A 156 2.82 5.59 0.27
C VAL A 156 4.33 5.70 0.08
N LEU A 157 4.97 6.38 1.03
CA LEU A 157 6.42 6.50 1.09
C LEU A 157 7.00 5.31 1.88
N THR A 158 7.96 4.61 1.29
CA THR A 158 8.64 3.48 1.94
C THR A 158 10.13 3.77 2.14
N GLY A 159 10.75 3.17 3.16
CA GLY A 159 12.20 3.24 3.36
C GLY A 159 13.00 2.55 2.25
N LYS A 160 14.33 2.65 2.27
CA LYS A 160 15.18 2.16 1.17
C LYS A 160 15.32 0.64 1.07
N ALA A 161 15.11 -0.08 2.18
CA ALA A 161 15.11 -1.55 2.23
C ALA A 161 14.29 -2.03 3.44
N THR A 162 13.97 -3.33 3.49
CA THR A 162 13.30 -3.90 4.68
C THR A 162 14.20 -3.77 5.92
N GLY A 163 13.63 -3.23 7.00
CA GLY A 163 14.34 -2.94 8.24
C GLY A 163 15.04 -1.57 8.29
N LEU A 164 15.11 -0.84 7.16
CA LEU A 164 15.58 0.54 7.15
C LEU A 164 14.39 1.51 7.28
N PRO A 165 14.43 2.45 8.23
CA PRO A 165 13.37 3.44 8.40
C PRO A 165 13.29 4.36 7.18
N THR A 166 12.09 4.89 6.94
CA THR A 166 11.88 5.96 5.96
C THR A 166 12.60 7.22 6.42
N ASP A 167 13.28 7.94 5.53
CA ASP A 167 13.94 9.18 5.89
C ASP A 167 12.87 10.26 6.21
N PRO A 168 12.83 10.83 7.43
CA PRO A 168 11.90 11.91 7.76
C PRO A 168 12.08 13.16 6.89
N GLY A 169 13.28 13.37 6.32
CA GLY A 169 13.53 14.40 5.32
C GLY A 169 12.74 14.18 4.04
N GLU A 170 12.74 12.94 3.51
CA GLU A 170 11.97 12.57 2.32
C GLU A 170 10.45 12.75 2.55
N LEU A 171 9.93 12.46 3.76
CA LEU A 171 8.53 12.74 4.09
C LEU A 171 8.20 14.23 3.92
N LYS A 172 9.04 15.12 4.47
CA LYS A 172 8.83 16.56 4.33
C LYS A 172 8.90 16.99 2.86
N GLU A 173 9.91 16.52 2.11
CA GLU A 173 10.05 16.84 0.69
C GLU A 173 8.79 16.45 -0.10
N VAL A 174 8.29 15.23 0.11
CA VAL A 174 7.06 14.74 -0.54
C VAL A 174 5.85 15.58 -0.15
N GLN A 175 5.68 15.90 1.13
CA GLN A 175 4.55 16.72 1.60
C GLN A 175 4.56 18.16 1.08
N HIS A 176 5.74 18.72 0.78
CA HIS A 176 5.81 20.03 0.12
C HIS A 176 5.51 19.93 -1.39
N ALA A 177 5.74 18.77 -2.00
CA ALA A 177 5.57 18.56 -3.43
C ALA A 177 4.13 18.28 -3.84
N VAL A 178 3.29 17.74 -2.94
CA VAL A 178 1.91 17.31 -3.26
C VAL A 178 0.86 17.83 -2.28
N LYS A 179 -0.41 17.79 -2.69
CA LYS A 179 -1.57 18.14 -1.84
C LYS A 179 -2.35 16.92 -1.37
N ILE A 180 -2.16 15.77 -2.01
CA ILE A 180 -2.79 14.50 -1.64
C ILE A 180 -2.17 13.89 -0.36
N PRO A 181 -2.90 13.03 0.38
CA PRO A 181 -2.40 12.40 1.60
C PRO A 181 -1.13 11.57 1.39
N VAL A 182 -0.21 11.63 2.35
CA VAL A 182 1.07 10.89 2.35
C VAL A 182 1.13 9.96 3.56
N LEU A 183 1.29 8.66 3.29
CA LEU A 183 1.37 7.60 4.27
C LEU A 183 2.79 7.03 4.35
N ILE A 184 3.18 6.49 5.50
CA ILE A 184 4.43 5.74 5.65
C ILE A 184 4.15 4.25 5.55
N GLY A 185 4.72 3.59 4.54
CA GLY A 185 4.43 2.21 4.18
C GLY A 185 5.29 1.14 4.85
N SER A 186 6.39 1.52 5.50
CA SER A 186 7.30 0.55 6.15
C SER A 186 8.32 1.21 7.07
N GLY A 187 8.89 0.41 7.98
CA GLY A 187 10.04 0.81 8.79
C GLY A 187 9.66 1.62 10.03
N VAL A 188 8.36 1.73 10.34
CA VAL A 188 7.86 2.34 11.58
C VAL A 188 8.00 1.33 12.72
N THR A 189 8.59 1.79 13.82
CA THR A 189 8.73 1.08 15.10
C THR A 189 8.28 2.00 16.24
N MET A 190 8.08 1.46 17.44
CA MET A 190 7.72 2.28 18.61
C MET A 190 8.77 3.33 18.95
N GLU A 191 10.04 3.05 18.65
CA GLU A 191 11.15 3.96 18.89
C GLU A 191 11.17 5.14 17.91
N ASN A 192 10.72 4.93 16.66
CA ASN A 192 10.85 5.93 15.60
C ASN A 192 9.52 6.56 15.14
N VAL A 193 8.36 6.10 15.64
CA VAL A 193 7.03 6.59 15.26
C VAL A 193 6.88 8.10 15.36
N LYS A 194 7.57 8.72 16.34
CA LYS A 194 7.59 10.17 16.57
C LYS A 194 8.18 10.97 15.40
N ASN A 195 9.00 10.33 14.56
CA ASN A 195 9.59 10.97 13.40
C ASN A 195 8.59 11.12 12.24
N TYR A 196 7.43 10.47 12.33
CA TYR A 196 6.42 10.41 11.27
C TYR A 196 5.08 11.02 11.68
N VAL A 197 5.04 11.83 12.75
CA VAL A 197 3.81 12.49 13.26
C VAL A 197 3.13 13.39 12.24
N ASP A 198 3.90 13.87 11.25
CA ASP A 198 3.39 14.71 10.18
C ASP A 198 2.70 13.91 9.07
N ALA A 199 2.90 12.59 8.99
CA ALA A 199 2.24 11.73 8.02
C ALA A 199 0.73 11.62 8.28
N ASN A 200 -0.04 11.36 7.22
CA ASN A 200 -1.49 11.20 7.34
C ASN A 200 -1.86 9.85 7.98
N ALA A 201 -1.13 8.78 7.64
CA ALA A 201 -1.30 7.45 8.23
C ALA A 201 0.00 6.65 8.21
N LEU A 202 0.07 5.63 9.05
CA LEU A 202 1.16 4.67 9.08
C LEU A 202 0.64 3.26 8.74
N ILE A 203 1.35 2.55 7.88
CA ILE A 203 1.11 1.14 7.58
C ILE A 203 2.09 0.31 8.41
N ILE A 204 1.55 -0.47 9.35
CA ILE A 204 2.32 -1.27 10.30
C ILE A 204 2.09 -2.76 10.00
N GLY A 205 3.17 -3.46 9.66
CA GLY A 205 3.17 -4.90 9.43
C GLY A 205 3.25 -5.71 10.72
N CYS A 206 2.75 -6.95 10.68
CA CYS A 206 2.57 -7.80 11.87
C CYS A 206 3.88 -8.31 12.51
N ALA A 207 5.05 -8.14 11.88
CA ALA A 207 6.33 -8.53 12.48
C ALA A 207 6.64 -7.79 13.80
N SER A 208 6.08 -6.58 13.98
CA SER A 208 6.18 -5.81 15.23
C SER A 208 5.06 -6.11 16.22
N VAL A 209 4.05 -6.91 15.82
CA VAL A 209 2.77 -7.09 16.55
C VAL A 209 2.68 -8.46 17.24
N CYS A 210 3.66 -9.36 17.04
CA CYS A 210 3.70 -10.64 17.77
C CYS A 210 3.93 -10.50 19.29
N GLU A 211 4.16 -9.29 19.81
CA GLU A 211 4.24 -9.00 21.25
C GLU A 211 3.17 -8.03 21.77
N VAL A 212 2.09 -7.77 21.03
CA VAL A 212 0.91 -7.08 21.58
C VAL A 212 -0.09 -8.12 22.08
N ARG A 213 0.33 -8.84 23.13
CA ARG A 213 -0.64 -9.39 24.08
C ARG A 213 -1.34 -8.19 24.72
N ASN A 214 -2.66 -8.15 24.56
CA ASN A 214 -3.60 -7.11 24.99
C ASN A 214 -3.94 -6.10 23.90
N PHE A 215 -5.12 -6.30 23.30
CA PHE A 215 -6.03 -5.19 23.04
C PHE A 215 -5.98 -4.23 24.24
N LEU A 216 -5.37 -3.07 24.06
CA LEU A 216 -5.50 -1.97 25.01
C LEU A 216 -5.93 -0.76 24.22
N VAL A 217 -7.24 -0.55 24.24
CA VAL A 217 -7.86 0.76 24.20
C VAL A 217 -7.10 1.62 25.22
N ILE A 218 -6.24 2.53 24.77
CA ILE A 218 -5.77 3.62 25.62
C ILE A 218 -6.85 4.70 25.54
N GLN A 219 -7.82 4.56 26.45
CA GLN A 219 -8.58 5.69 26.97
C GLN A 219 -7.62 6.65 27.69
N ASN A 220 -7.91 7.94 27.54
CA ASN A 220 -7.41 9.09 28.29
C ASN A 220 -5.94 9.48 28.05
N VAL A 221 -5.72 10.75 27.67
CA VAL A 221 -5.26 11.82 28.56
C VAL A 221 -5.25 13.14 27.77
N ILE A 222 -6.17 14.04 28.15
CA ILE A 222 -6.31 15.51 27.92
C ILE A 222 -6.59 15.96 26.47
#